data_AF-C3Z9N7-F1
#
_entry.id   AF-C3Z9N7-F1
#
_cell.length_a   1.000
_cell.length_b   1.000
_cell.length_c   1.000
_cell.angle_alpha   90.00
_cell.angle_beta   90.00
_cell.angle_gamma   90.00
#
_symmetry.space_group_name_H-M   'P 1'
#
loop_
_entity.id
_entity.type
_entity.pdbx_description
1 polymer ?
#
loop_
_entity_poly.entity_id
_entity_poly.type
_entity_poly.pdbx_seq_one_letter_code
_entity_poly.pdbx_strand_id
1 'polypeptide(L)'
;NECAKKPCKHGTCQDKDGGYKCTCSPGWTGHNCQQDIDECTKNPCQHGRCVNQDGGYKCTCSPGWTGQNCQQDIDECTENPCQHGRCVNQDDGYKCTCSPGWTGQNCQNCKFALMYM
;
A
#
# COMPACT_ATOMS: atom_id res chain seq x y z
N ASN A 1 14.63 39.31 14.69
CA ASN A 1 15.06 37.98 14.21
C ASN A 1 14.50 36.94 15.16
N GLU A 2 13.25 36.61 14.86
CA GLU A 2 12.35 35.71 15.54
C GLU A 2 12.66 34.27 15.11
N CYS A 3 13.17 34.10 13.88
CA CYS A 3 13.62 32.82 13.35
C CYS A 3 14.83 32.24 14.10
N ALA A 4 15.63 33.05 14.82
CA ALA A 4 16.69 32.56 15.69
C ALA A 4 16.20 31.57 16.76
N LYS A 5 14.91 31.65 17.16
CA LYS A 5 14.28 30.73 18.13
C LYS A 5 13.78 29.43 17.51
N LYS A 6 13.93 29.25 16.19
CA LYS A 6 13.42 28.10 15.41
C LYS A 6 11.94 27.79 15.71
N PRO A 7 11.02 28.76 15.53
CA PRO A 7 9.62 28.58 15.90
C PRO A 7 8.88 27.55 15.01
N CYS A 8 9.29 27.41 13.76
CA CYS A 8 8.68 26.45 12.82
C CYS A 8 9.21 25.03 13.08
N LYS A 9 8.31 24.08 13.34
CA LYS A 9 8.65 22.67 13.61
C LYS A 9 8.98 21.91 12.34
N HIS A 10 8.05 21.91 11.37
CA HIS A 10 8.18 21.20 10.10
C HIS A 10 8.05 22.17 8.92
N GLY A 11 8.99 23.10 8.80
CA GLY A 11 8.96 24.11 7.73
C GLY A 11 10.09 25.12 7.82
N THR A 12 10.06 26.09 6.90
CA THR A 12 11.04 27.18 6.84
C THR A 12 10.49 28.43 7.51
N CYS A 13 11.31 29.06 8.35
CA CYS A 13 10.99 30.33 9.00
C CYS A 13 11.43 31.51 8.13
N GLN A 14 10.56 32.52 8.01
CA GLN A 14 10.88 33.81 7.42
C GLN A 14 10.58 34.92 8.43
N ASP A 15 11.60 35.72 8.77
CA ASP A 15 11.42 36.92 9.59
C ASP A 15 10.58 37.96 8.82
N LYS A 16 9.73 38.66 9.55
CA LYS A 16 8.86 39.74 9.04
C LYS A 16 8.92 40.93 9.99
N ASP A 17 8.62 42.11 9.47
CA ASP A 17 8.46 43.27 10.35
C ASP A 17 7.29 43.02 11.32
N GLY A 18 7.61 42.99 12.61
CA GLY A 18 6.65 42.69 13.68
C GLY A 18 6.41 41.20 13.96
N GLY A 19 7.18 40.27 13.40
CA GLY A 19 7.05 38.84 13.75
C GLY A 19 7.78 37.87 12.81
N TYR A 20 7.16 36.72 12.56
CA TYR A 20 7.67 35.69 11.65
C TYR A 20 6.52 35.01 10.92
N LYS A 21 6.86 34.33 9.83
CA LYS A 21 5.97 33.44 9.10
C LYS A 21 6.64 32.10 8.87
N CYS A 22 5.92 31.02 9.15
CA CYS A 22 6.35 29.68 8.76
C CYS A 22 5.74 29.30 7.41
N THR A 23 6.57 28.75 6.53
CA THR A 23 6.13 28.02 5.33
C THR A 23 6.29 26.54 5.62
N CYS A 24 5.18 25.83 5.77
CA CYS A 24 5.19 24.43 6.15
C CYS A 24 5.63 23.53 5.02
N SER A 25 6.38 22.48 5.37
CA SER A 25 6.68 21.38 4.46
C SER A 25 5.38 20.65 4.08
N PRO A 26 5.35 19.92 2.95
CA PRO A 26 4.22 19.04 2.61
C PRO A 26 3.87 18.12 3.78
N GLY A 27 2.57 17.90 4.01
CA GLY A 27 2.05 17.11 5.13
C GLY A 27 1.91 17.85 6.46
N TRP A 28 2.28 19.13 6.54
CA TRP A 28 2.21 19.90 7.78
C TRP A 28 1.40 21.19 7.65
N THR A 29 0.76 21.57 8.74
CA THR A 29 -0.08 22.76 8.86
C THR A 29 0.00 23.40 10.25
N GLY A 30 -0.75 24.49 10.45
CA GLY A 30 -0.72 25.32 11.65
C GLY A 30 0.30 26.45 11.58
N HIS A 31 0.17 27.42 12.48
CA HIS A 31 1.00 28.63 12.49
C HIS A 31 2.51 28.34 12.54
N ASN A 32 2.90 27.30 13.28
CA ASN A 32 4.28 26.88 13.48
C ASN A 32 4.59 25.55 12.79
N CYS A 33 3.74 25.11 11.85
CA CYS A 33 3.88 23.82 11.17
C CYS A 33 3.96 22.65 12.15
N GLN A 34 3.16 22.73 13.22
CA GLN A 34 3.15 21.76 14.33
C GLN A 34 2.03 20.73 14.21
N GLN A 35 1.10 20.93 13.28
CA GLN A 35 -0.03 20.04 13.08
C GLN A 35 0.25 19.18 11.85
N ASP A 36 0.15 17.88 12.03
CA ASP A 36 0.17 16.93 10.94
C ASP A 36 -1.14 17.00 10.15
N ILE A 37 -1.07 16.81 8.82
CA ILE A 37 -2.24 16.73 7.95
C ILE A 37 -2.64 15.27 7.84
N ASP A 38 -3.92 14.95 8.09
CA ASP A 38 -4.41 13.60 7.85
C ASP A 38 -4.66 13.36 6.34
N GLU A 39 -3.68 12.78 5.62
CA GLU A 39 -3.86 12.48 4.19
C GLU A 39 -4.86 11.34 3.94
N CYS A 40 -5.18 10.52 4.94
CA CYS A 40 -6.14 9.43 4.77
C CYS A 40 -7.57 9.94 4.55
N THR A 41 -7.88 11.19 4.91
CA THR A 41 -9.16 11.84 4.59
C THR A 41 -9.47 11.89 3.10
N LYS A 42 -8.46 11.77 2.24
CA LYS A 42 -8.60 11.73 0.77
C LYS A 42 -8.75 10.33 0.20
N ASN A 43 -8.72 9.29 1.05
CA ASN A 43 -8.75 7.87 0.65
C ASN A 43 -7.73 7.53 -0.45
N PRO A 44 -6.42 7.72 -0.22
CA PRO A 44 -5.40 7.51 -1.26
C PRO A 44 -5.17 6.03 -1.61
N CYS A 45 -5.49 5.10 -0.71
CA CYS A 45 -5.29 3.66 -0.90
C CYS A 45 -6.46 3.04 -1.67
N GLN A 46 -6.17 2.32 -2.77
CA GLN A 46 -7.19 1.65 -3.60
C GLN A 46 -7.63 0.32 -2.98
N HIS A 47 -6.69 -0.61 -2.78
CA HIS A 47 -6.95 -1.95 -2.24
C HIS A 47 -6.21 -2.17 -0.92
N GLY A 48 -6.56 -1.38 0.09
CA GLY A 48 -5.93 -1.50 1.40
C GLY A 48 -6.41 -0.47 2.42
N ARG A 49 -5.81 -0.53 3.61
CA ARG A 49 -6.10 0.39 4.71
C ARG A 49 -5.10 1.53 4.74
N CYS A 50 -5.60 2.76 4.73
CA CYS A 50 -4.77 3.95 4.94
C CYS A 50 -4.40 4.11 6.42
N VAL A 51 -3.16 4.50 6.67
CA VAL A 51 -2.64 4.87 7.99
C VAL A 51 -1.97 6.22 7.87
N ASN A 52 -2.49 7.20 8.61
CA ASN A 52 -1.88 8.51 8.70
C ASN A 52 -0.56 8.44 9.46
N GLN A 53 0.45 9.18 9.02
CA GLN A 53 1.79 9.23 9.61
C GLN A 53 2.28 10.67 9.65
N ASP A 54 3.23 10.97 10.54
CA ASP A 54 3.80 12.31 10.61
C ASP A 54 4.41 12.75 9.26
N GLY A 55 3.78 13.73 8.62
CA GLY A 55 4.14 14.31 7.33
C GLY A 55 3.72 13.50 6.11
N GLY A 56 2.82 12.52 6.25
CA GLY A 56 2.34 11.72 5.13
C GLY A 56 1.47 10.53 5.51
N TYR A 57 1.38 9.54 4.63
CA TYR A 57 0.58 8.35 4.89
C TYR A 57 1.27 7.07 4.40
N LYS A 58 0.76 5.96 4.89
CA LYS A 58 1.12 4.62 4.41
C LYS A 58 -0.14 3.81 4.13
N CYS A 59 -0.17 3.18 2.96
CA CYS A 59 -1.16 2.15 2.68
C CYS A 59 -0.67 0.78 3.17
N THR A 60 -1.53 0.07 3.89
CA THR A 60 -1.36 -1.35 4.19
C THR A 60 -2.22 -2.12 3.20
N CYS A 61 -1.60 -2.70 2.19
CA CYS A 61 -2.31 -3.38 1.10
C CYS A 61 -2.98 -4.66 1.58
N SER A 62 -4.15 -4.93 1.02
CA SER A 62 -4.81 -6.24 1.11
C SER A 62 -3.91 -7.31 0.46
N PRO A 63 -4.09 -8.60 0.79
CA PRO A 63 -3.46 -9.70 0.07
C PRO A 63 -3.65 -9.54 -1.45
N GLY A 64 -2.66 -9.96 -2.24
CA GLY A 64 -2.70 -9.81 -3.71
C GLY A 64 -2.44 -8.40 -4.24
N TRP A 65 -2.28 -7.37 -3.39
CA TRP A 65 -2.04 -6.00 -3.85
C TRP A 65 -0.71 -5.41 -3.37
N THR A 66 -0.13 -4.54 -4.20
CA THR A 66 1.15 -3.86 -3.97
C THR A 66 1.16 -2.45 -4.57
N GLY A 67 2.29 -1.76 -4.41
CA GLY A 67 2.48 -0.35 -4.78
C GLY A 67 2.15 0.62 -3.64
N GLN A 68 2.58 1.88 -3.79
CA GLN A 68 2.42 2.91 -2.75
C GLN A 68 0.97 3.09 -2.29
N ASN A 69 0.02 2.97 -3.22
CA ASN A 69 -1.41 3.17 -3.00
C ASN A 69 -2.20 1.87 -3.16
N CYS A 70 -1.54 0.71 -3.14
CA CYS A 70 -2.17 -0.60 -3.35
C CYS A 70 -2.93 -0.68 -4.69
N GLN A 71 -2.36 -0.07 -5.72
CA GLN A 71 -2.95 0.05 -7.05
C GLN A 71 -2.47 -1.02 -8.03
N GLN A 72 -1.51 -1.85 -7.62
CA GLN A 72 -0.91 -2.87 -8.47
C GLN A 72 -1.33 -4.24 -7.95
N ASP A 73 -1.92 -5.03 -8.81
CA ASP A 73 -2.19 -6.44 -8.55
C ASP A 73 -0.87 -7.23 -8.61
N ILE A 74 -0.69 -8.19 -7.71
CA ILE A 74 0.47 -9.08 -7.68
C ILE A 74 0.22 -10.21 -8.67
N ASP A 75 1.22 -10.56 -9.47
CA ASP A 75 1.13 -11.74 -10.34
C ASP A 75 1.62 -12.99 -9.61
N GLU A 76 0.73 -13.72 -8.92
CA GLU A 76 1.11 -14.95 -8.21
C GLU A 76 1.48 -16.09 -9.15
N CYS A 77 1.22 -15.98 -10.47
CA CYS A 77 1.65 -16.99 -11.42
C CYS A 77 3.16 -16.98 -11.68
N THR A 78 3.87 -15.91 -11.31
CA THR A 78 5.33 -15.81 -11.44
C THR A 78 6.08 -16.90 -10.67
N GLU A 79 5.51 -17.36 -9.55
CA GLU A 79 6.06 -18.44 -8.71
C GLU A 79 5.67 -19.85 -9.20
N ASN A 80 4.95 -19.96 -10.32
CA ASN A 80 4.44 -21.22 -10.89
C ASN A 80 3.72 -22.12 -9.86
N PRO A 81 2.66 -21.63 -9.19
CA PRO A 81 2.00 -22.37 -8.11
C PRO A 81 1.24 -23.62 -8.58
N CYS A 82 0.89 -23.71 -9.87
CA CYS A 82 0.16 -24.83 -10.45
C CYS A 82 1.11 -25.95 -10.88
N GLN A 83 1.03 -27.12 -10.24
CA GLN A 83 1.91 -28.26 -10.55
C GLN A 83 1.58 -28.91 -11.89
N HIS A 84 0.30 -29.19 -12.13
CA HIS A 84 -0.18 -29.90 -13.33
C HIS A 84 -1.33 -29.14 -13.99
N GLY A 85 -1.07 -27.90 -14.39
CA GLY A 85 -2.08 -27.05 -15.01
C GLY A 85 -1.54 -25.70 -15.46
N ARG A 86 -2.44 -24.87 -15.98
CA ARG A 86 -2.13 -23.49 -16.36
C ARG A 86 -2.54 -22.53 -15.26
N CYS A 87 -1.61 -21.69 -14.83
CA CYS A 87 -1.91 -20.58 -13.91
C CYS A 87 -2.58 -19.42 -14.65
N VAL A 88 -3.54 -18.77 -14.00
CA VAL A 88 -4.19 -17.55 -14.45
C VAL A 88 -4.21 -16.58 -13.28
N ASN A 89 -3.55 -15.43 -13.46
CA ASN A 89 -3.60 -14.35 -12.47
C ASN A 89 -4.99 -13.73 -12.43
N GLN A 90 -5.44 -13.35 -11.24
CA GLN A 90 -6.75 -12.75 -10.99
C GLN A 90 -6.60 -11.63 -9.96
N ASP A 91 -7.47 -10.63 -10.02
CA ASP A 91 -7.56 -9.64 -8.94
C ASP A 91 -7.78 -10.39 -7.60
N ASP A 92 -6.89 -10.18 -6.62
CA ASP A 92 -6.90 -10.86 -5.30
C ASP A 92 -6.39 -12.34 -5.32
N GLY A 93 -5.58 -12.74 -6.30
CA GLY A 93 -4.81 -13.99 -6.27
C GLY A 93 -4.66 -14.71 -7.61
N TYR A 94 -4.69 -16.05 -7.58
CA TYR A 94 -4.58 -16.85 -8.81
C TYR A 94 -5.53 -18.04 -8.84
N LYS A 95 -5.72 -18.55 -10.06
CA LYS A 95 -6.46 -19.79 -10.31
C LYS A 95 -5.68 -20.74 -11.19
N CYS A 96 -5.59 -21.99 -10.77
CA CYS A 96 -5.09 -23.07 -11.61
C CYS A 96 -6.20 -23.71 -12.45
N THR A 97 -5.97 -23.81 -13.75
CA THR A 97 -6.75 -24.65 -14.66
C THR A 97 -6.06 -25.99 -14.82
N CYS A 98 -6.53 -27.01 -14.11
CA CYS A 98 -5.87 -28.31 -14.07
C CYS A 98 -5.99 -29.08 -15.39
N SER A 99 -4.89 -29.74 -15.75
CA SER A 99 -4.85 -30.70 -16.86
C SER A 99 -5.76 -31.91 -16.57
N PRO A 100 -6.23 -32.64 -17.60
CA PRO A 100 -7.03 -33.85 -17.42
C PRO A 100 -6.38 -34.83 -16.44
N GLY A 101 -7.17 -35.38 -15.52
CA GLY A 101 -6.68 -36.29 -14.47
C GLY A 101 -6.14 -35.62 -13.21
N TRP A 102 -6.06 -34.28 -13.13
CA TRP A 102 -5.59 -33.56 -11.94
C TRP A 102 -6.68 -32.71 -11.28
N THR A 103 -6.55 -32.47 -9.97
CA THR A 103 -7.46 -31.68 -9.13
C THR A 103 -6.73 -31.05 -7.95
N GLY A 104 -7.43 -30.25 -7.14
CA GLY A 104 -6.88 -29.45 -6.05
C GLY A 104 -6.58 -28.01 -6.48
N GLN A 105 -6.41 -27.11 -5.51
CA GLN A 105 -6.17 -25.68 -5.75
C GLN A 105 -4.95 -25.44 -6.66
N ASN A 106 -3.90 -26.25 -6.50
CA ASN A 106 -2.64 -26.15 -7.22
C ASN A 106 -2.44 -27.32 -8.19
N CYS A 107 -3.51 -28.05 -8.54
CA CYS A 107 -3.47 -29.24 -9.38
C CYS A 107 -2.49 -30.32 -8.90
N GLN A 108 -2.38 -30.47 -7.57
CA GLN A 108 -1.45 -31.38 -6.91
C GLN A 108 -1.98 -32.80 -6.72
N ASN A 109 -3.30 -33.02 -6.88
CA ASN A 109 -3.94 -34.30 -6.62
C ASN A 109 -4.31 -35.00 -7.93
N CYS A 110 -3.93 -36.27 -8.08
CA CYS A 110 -4.40 -37.10 -9.19
C CYS A 110 -5.83 -37.60 -8.91
N LYS A 111 -6.76 -37.35 -9.84
CA LYS A 111 -8.17 -37.79 -9.75
C LYS A 111 -8.33 -39.30 -9.64
N PHE A 112 -7.41 -40.07 -10.25
CA PHE A 112 -7.46 -41.53 -10.25
C PHE A 112 -6.98 -42.16 -8.92
N ALA A 113 -6.38 -41.39 -8.02
CA ALA A 113 -5.98 -41.87 -6.69
C ALA A 113 -7.18 -42.11 -5.74
N LEU A 114 -8.36 -41.55 -6.06
CA LEU A 114 -9.57 -41.66 -5.22
C LEU A 114 -10.52 -42.80 -5.62
N MET A 115 -10.21 -43.57 -6.67
CA MET A 115 -11.05 -44.69 -7.13
C MET A 115 -10.52 -46.07 -6.68
N TYR A 116 -9.46 -46.11 -5.87
CA TYR A 116 -8.83 -47.33 -5.36
C TYR A 116 -8.72 -47.38 -3.82
N MET A 117 -9.53 -46.60 -3.10
CA MET A 117 -9.82 -46.77 -1.67
C MET A 117 -11.30 -47.13 -1.50
#